data_AF-A0A7K4FZD7-F1
#
_entry.id   AF-A0A7K4FZD7-F1
#
_cell.length_a   1.000
_cell.length_b   1.000
_cell.length_c   1.000
_cell.angle_alpha   90.00
_cell.angle_beta   90.00
_cell.angle_gamma   90.00
#
_symmetry.space_group_name_H-M   'P 1'
#
loop_
_entity.id
_entity.type
_entity.pdbx_description
1 polymer ?
#
loop_
_entity_poly.entity_id
_entity_poly.type
_entity_poly.pdbx_seq_one_letter_code
_entity_poly.pdbx_strand_id
1 'polypeptide(L)'
;MQKLDHKPVLVLVHVKDEELNDVFRRMFKDVRQFGSSHIIANIITESEYWKVFANSREAILDNLDLELEIYTWKNEEVDKLMEKVQTYVLKGIITYCSDENKYSMRKVIEVMPNSLKTLMLKDNCK
;
A
#
# COMPACT_ATOMS: atom_id res chain seq x y z
N MET A 1 -16.70 -12.82 17.12
CA MET A 1 -16.11 -11.63 16.47
C MET A 1 -14.67 -11.50 16.89
N GLN A 2 -13.69 -11.66 15.99
CA GLN A 2 -12.34 -11.19 16.27
C GLN A 2 -12.39 -9.67 16.45
N LYS A 3 -11.79 -9.16 17.52
CA LYS A 3 -11.67 -7.72 17.77
C LYS A 3 -10.73 -7.17 16.70
N LEU A 4 -11.24 -6.30 15.81
CA LEU A 4 -10.41 -5.66 14.79
C LEU A 4 -9.33 -4.84 15.52
N ASP A 5 -8.08 -5.02 15.10
CA ASP A 5 -6.95 -4.23 15.57
C ASP A 5 -6.92 -2.92 14.77
N HIS A 6 -6.94 -1.79 15.45
CA HIS A 6 -6.89 -0.47 14.81
C HIS A 6 -5.49 -0.13 14.27
N LYS A 7 -4.46 -0.93 14.54
CA LYS A 7 -3.15 -0.71 13.94
C LYS A 7 -3.23 -0.77 12.41
N PRO A 8 -2.71 0.24 11.70
CA PRO A 8 -2.78 0.28 10.24
C PRO A 8 -1.95 -0.81 9.58
N VAL A 9 -2.43 -1.27 8.42
CA VAL A 9 -1.62 -2.01 7.47
C VAL A 9 -1.05 -1.02 6.46
N LEU A 10 0.28 -0.97 6.36
CA LEU A 10 0.97 -0.24 5.32
C LEU A 10 0.88 -1.02 4.02
N VAL A 11 0.51 -0.35 2.93
CA VAL A 11 0.45 -0.97 1.62
C VAL A 11 1.35 -0.20 0.67
N LEU A 12 2.34 -0.89 0.08
CA LEU A 12 3.20 -0.34 -0.95
C LEU A 12 2.70 -0.81 -2.32
N VAL A 13 2.38 0.14 -3.20
CA VAL A 13 1.83 -0.14 -4.52
C VAL A 13 2.70 0.50 -5.59
N HIS A 14 3.17 -0.29 -6.56
CA HIS A 14 3.86 0.22 -7.74
C HIS A 14 3.38 -0.52 -8.99
N VAL A 15 2.22 -0.11 -9.49
CA VAL A 15 1.54 -0.72 -10.63
C VAL A 15 1.23 0.29 -11.73
N LYS A 16 0.83 -0.19 -12.90
CA LYS A 16 0.23 0.67 -13.92
C LYS A 16 -1.09 1.24 -13.43
N ASP A 17 -1.40 2.42 -13.93
CA ASP A 17 -2.65 3.13 -13.66
C ASP A 17 -3.90 2.27 -13.93
N GLU A 18 -3.90 1.50 -15.02
CA GLU A 18 -5.01 0.60 -15.39
C GLU A 18 -5.23 -0.57 -14.42
N GLU A 19 -4.23 -0.92 -13.61
CA GLU A 19 -4.31 -2.03 -12.64
C GLU A 19 -4.75 -1.57 -11.24
N LEU A 20 -4.84 -0.25 -11.00
CA LEU A 20 -5.08 0.30 -9.67
C LEU A 20 -6.40 -0.17 -9.06
N ASN A 21 -7.51 -0.18 -9.82
CA ASN A 21 -8.81 -0.61 -9.30
C ASN A 21 -8.76 -2.03 -8.74
N ASP A 22 -8.15 -2.96 -9.48
CA ASP A 22 -8.05 -4.36 -9.09
C ASP A 22 -7.05 -4.57 -7.94
N VAL A 23 -5.98 -3.77 -7.89
CA VAL A 23 -5.07 -3.74 -6.74
C VAL A 23 -5.78 -3.26 -5.48
N PHE A 24 -6.56 -2.18 -5.56
CA PHE A 24 -7.32 -1.67 -4.41
C PHE A 24 -8.35 -2.69 -3.91
N ARG A 25 -9.09 -3.35 -4.81
CA ARG A 25 -10.01 -4.45 -4.42
C ARG A 25 -9.29 -5.57 -3.67
N ARG A 26 -8.12 -6.00 -4.17
CA ARG A 26 -7.27 -7.01 -3.50
C ARG A 26 -6.75 -6.52 -2.15
N MET A 27 -6.28 -5.27 -2.10
CA MET A 27 -5.80 -4.61 -0.90
C MET A 27 -6.85 -4.61 0.21
N PHE A 28 -8.07 -4.16 -0.07
CA PHE A 28 -9.15 -4.14 0.93
C PHE A 28 -9.49 -5.55 1.44
N LYS A 29 -9.53 -6.54 0.55
CA LYS A 29 -9.76 -7.94 0.93
C LYS A 29 -8.64 -8.46 1.84
N ASP A 30 -7.39 -8.24 1.48
CA ASP A 30 -6.24 -8.70 2.25
C ASP A 30 -6.19 -8.03 3.63
N VAL A 31 -6.41 -6.72 3.71
CA VAL A 31 -6.42 -5.99 4.99
C VAL A 31 -7.48 -6.54 5.95
N ARG A 32 -8.69 -6.82 5.44
CA ARG A 32 -9.75 -7.46 6.23
C ARG A 32 -9.35 -8.87 6.68
N GLN A 33 -8.69 -9.65 5.81
CA GLN A 33 -8.20 -10.99 6.17
C GLN A 33 -7.14 -10.94 7.29
N PHE A 34 -6.31 -9.89 7.31
CA PHE A 34 -5.37 -9.65 8.40
C PHE A 34 -6.02 -9.02 9.64
N GLY A 35 -7.32 -8.75 9.63
CA GLY A 35 -8.08 -8.23 10.77
C GLY A 35 -7.72 -6.80 11.15
N SER A 36 -7.39 -5.96 10.17
CA SER A 36 -7.29 -4.49 10.35
C SER A 36 -8.42 -3.81 9.60
N SER A 37 -8.75 -2.59 10.02
CA SER A 37 -9.70 -1.70 9.33
C SER A 37 -9.06 -0.40 8.85
N HIS A 38 -7.76 -0.20 9.08
CA HIS A 38 -7.04 1.03 8.73
C HIS A 38 -5.90 0.73 7.75
N ILE A 39 -5.84 1.49 6.66
CA ILE A 39 -4.95 1.28 5.53
C ILE A 39 -4.18 2.56 5.25
N ILE A 40 -2.87 2.42 5.10
CA ILE A 40 -1.99 3.49 4.64
C ILE A 40 -1.41 3.07 3.29
N ALA A 41 -2.09 3.44 2.21
CA ALA A 41 -1.70 3.12 0.85
C ALA A 41 -0.66 4.14 0.34
N ASN A 42 0.55 3.67 0.06
CA ASN A 42 1.63 4.45 -0.53
C ASN A 42 1.85 3.98 -1.97
N ILE A 43 1.50 4.85 -2.91
CA ILE A 43 1.46 4.54 -4.34
C ILE A 43 2.64 5.23 -5.01
N ILE A 44 3.58 4.42 -5.50
CA ILE A 44 4.76 4.89 -6.22
C ILE A 44 4.38 4.99 -7.69
N THR A 45 4.27 6.22 -8.20
CA THR A 45 3.76 6.48 -9.55
C THR A 45 4.17 7.86 -10.07
N GLU A 46 4.35 7.93 -11.39
CA GLU A 46 4.53 9.20 -12.10
C GLU A 46 3.20 9.95 -12.34
N SER A 47 2.07 9.31 -12.03
CA SER A 47 0.75 9.94 -12.13
C SER A 47 0.49 10.94 -11.00
N GLU A 48 -0.43 11.88 -11.26
CA GLU A 48 -0.96 12.78 -10.23
C GLU A 48 -1.98 12.07 -9.34
N TYR A 49 -2.13 12.56 -8.10
CA TYR A 49 -3.08 12.03 -7.11
C TYR A 49 -4.50 11.86 -7.67
N TRP A 50 -5.02 12.84 -8.41
CA TRP A 50 -6.38 12.79 -8.95
C TRP A 50 -6.59 11.63 -9.93
N LYS A 51 -5.56 11.31 -10.72
CA LYS A 51 -5.61 10.21 -11.67
C LYS A 51 -5.61 8.86 -10.93
N VAL A 52 -4.77 8.74 -9.90
CA VAL A 52 -4.74 7.55 -9.02
C VAL A 52 -6.09 7.33 -8.34
N PHE A 53 -6.68 8.40 -7.81
CA PHE A 53 -7.99 8.35 -7.16
C PHE A 53 -9.10 7.98 -8.16
N ALA A 54 -9.11 8.59 -9.34
CA ALA A 54 -10.08 8.28 -10.40
C ALA A 54 -10.01 6.80 -10.83
N ASN A 55 -8.80 6.28 -11.01
CA ASN A 55 -8.56 4.89 -11.41
C ASN A 55 -8.87 3.86 -10.31
N SER A 56 -9.01 4.29 -9.05
CA SER A 56 -9.31 3.42 -7.90
C SER A 56 -10.72 3.65 -7.34
N ARG A 57 -11.50 4.53 -7.97
CA ARG A 57 -12.73 5.09 -7.41
C ARG A 57 -13.76 4.02 -7.04
N GLU A 58 -14.01 3.06 -7.92
CA GLU A 58 -15.02 2.02 -7.65
C GLU A 58 -14.62 1.19 -6.44
N ALA A 59 -13.38 0.71 -6.41
CA ALA A 59 -12.87 -0.04 -5.27
C ALA A 59 -12.98 0.75 -3.96
N ILE A 60 -12.67 2.05 -3.97
CA ILE A 60 -12.79 2.90 -2.76
C ILE A 60 -14.27 3.03 -2.33
N LEU A 61 -15.18 3.29 -3.28
CA LEU A 61 -16.62 3.43 -2.99
C LEU A 61 -17.23 2.14 -2.42
N ASP A 62 -16.77 0.97 -2.89
CA ASP A 62 -17.22 -0.32 -2.39
C ASP A 62 -16.73 -0.63 -0.95
N ASN A 63 -15.80 0.18 -0.41
CA ASN A 63 -15.08 -0.11 0.83
C ASN A 63 -15.00 1.11 1.78
N LEU A 64 -16.02 1.98 1.77
CA LEU A 64 -16.09 3.17 2.64
C LEU A 64 -16.16 2.85 4.14
N ASP A 65 -16.37 1.58 4.52
CA ASP A 65 -16.31 1.09 5.90
C ASP A 65 -14.88 1.03 6.46
N LEU A 66 -13.86 1.08 5.59
CA LEU A 66 -12.45 1.05 5.98
C LEU A 66 -11.86 2.46 6.06
N GLU A 67 -11.00 2.69 7.03
CA GLU A 67 -10.21 3.91 7.13
C GLU A 67 -9.04 3.83 6.14
N LEU A 68 -8.98 4.76 5.19
CA LEU A 68 -8.01 4.75 4.10
C LEU A 68 -7.29 6.09 4.00
N GLU A 69 -5.98 6.06 4.15
CA GLU A 69 -5.07 7.14 3.77
C GLU A 69 -4.37 6.77 2.45
N ILE A 70 -4.36 7.69 1.49
CA ILE A 70 -3.67 7.50 0.20
C ILE A 70 -2.59 8.56 0.06
N TYR A 71 -1.36 8.10 -0.13
CA TYR A 71 -0.19 8.91 -0.44
C TYR A 71 0.35 8.52 -1.81
N THR A 72 0.76 9.50 -2.61
CA THR A 72 1.43 9.29 -3.90
C THR A 72 2.85 9.79 -3.84
N TRP A 73 3.78 9.03 -4.38
CA TRP A 73 5.22 9.30 -4.35
C TRP A 73 5.81 9.11 -5.73
N LYS A 74 6.71 10.02 -6.16
CA LYS A 74 7.56 9.75 -7.32
C LYS A 74 8.66 8.75 -6.97
N ASN A 75 9.29 8.16 -7.99
CA ASN A 75 10.38 7.19 -7.78
C ASN A 75 11.57 7.79 -7.01
N GLU A 76 11.86 9.08 -7.21
CA GLU A 76 12.89 9.82 -6.52
C GLU A 76 12.54 10.22 -5.08
N GLU A 77 11.29 10.01 -4.65
CA GLU A 77 10.80 10.42 -3.32
C GLU A 77 10.70 9.26 -2.31
N VAL A 78 11.30 8.10 -2.63
CA VAL A 78 11.27 6.91 -1.76
C VAL A 78 11.83 7.20 -0.37
N ASP A 79 12.85 8.06 -0.25
CA ASP A 79 13.41 8.44 1.05
C ASP A 79 12.36 9.14 1.93
N LYS A 80 11.58 10.07 1.36
CA LYS A 80 10.48 10.75 2.07
C LYS A 80 9.37 9.77 2.46
N LEU A 81 9.06 8.80 1.59
CA LEU A 81 8.13 7.71 1.90
C LEU A 81 8.64 6.96 3.15
N MET A 82 9.92 6.58 3.19
CA MET A 82 10.49 5.84 4.32
C MET A 82 10.47 6.64 5.63
N GLU A 83 10.71 7.95 5.58
CA GLU A 83 10.57 8.83 6.76
C GLU A 83 9.11 8.85 7.25
N LYS A 84 8.16 9.01 6.34
CA LYS A 84 6.72 9.05 6.67
C LYS A 84 6.26 7.74 7.32
N VAL A 85 6.67 6.60 6.77
CA VAL A 85 6.27 5.27 7.27
C VAL A 85 6.77 5.01 8.69
N GLN A 86 7.95 5.51 9.05
CA GLN A 86 8.52 5.33 10.40
C GLN A 86 7.73 6.04 11.50
N THR A 87 6.84 6.98 11.15
CA THR A 87 5.98 7.68 12.12
C THR A 87 4.82 6.81 12.62
N TYR A 88 4.55 5.67 11.97
CA TYR A 88 3.41 4.81 12.28
C TYR A 88 3.82 3.58 13.09
N VAL A 89 2.95 3.19 14.03
CA VAL A 89 3.01 1.86 14.66
C VAL A 89 2.17 0.90 13.83
N LEU A 90 2.82 0.18 12.93
CA LEU A 90 2.15 -0.66 11.94
C LEU A 90 1.76 -2.02 12.51
N LYS A 91 0.65 -2.57 11.99
CA LYS A 91 0.30 -3.97 12.12
C LYS A 91 1.14 -4.85 11.19
N GLY A 92 1.39 -4.34 9.98
CA GLY A 92 2.08 -5.09 8.96
C GLY A 92 2.18 -4.37 7.63
N ILE A 93 2.90 -4.99 6.69
CA ILE A 93 3.18 -4.45 5.37
C ILE A 93 2.71 -5.42 4.28
N ILE A 94 2.06 -4.88 3.25
CA ILE A 94 1.70 -5.61 2.03
C ILE A 94 2.29 -4.89 0.82
N THR A 95 2.86 -5.63 -0.13
CA THR A 95 3.35 -5.06 -1.40
C THR A 95 2.54 -5.55 -2.59
N TYR A 96 2.38 -4.67 -3.58
CA TYR A 96 1.79 -4.93 -4.89
C TYR A 96 2.60 -4.23 -5.98
N CYS A 97 2.88 -4.93 -7.07
CA CYS A 97 3.53 -4.33 -8.23
C CYS A 97 3.24 -5.12 -9.50
N SER A 98 3.37 -4.43 -10.62
CA SER A 98 3.31 -5.02 -11.96
C SER A 98 4.65 -5.66 -12.28
N ASP A 99 4.68 -6.57 -13.26
CA ASP A 99 5.90 -7.28 -13.64
C ASP A 99 7.06 -6.34 -14.00
N GLU A 100 6.79 -5.25 -14.71
CA GLU A 100 7.79 -4.23 -15.08
C GLU A 100 8.32 -3.43 -13.88
N ASN A 101 7.52 -3.31 -12.82
CA ASN A 101 7.83 -2.51 -11.63
C ASN A 101 8.43 -3.35 -10.49
N LYS A 102 8.54 -4.68 -10.65
CA LYS A 102 9.11 -5.60 -9.66
C LYS A 102 10.50 -5.19 -9.20
N TYR A 103 11.36 -4.80 -10.14
CA TYR A 103 12.72 -4.40 -9.81
C TYR A 103 12.77 -3.10 -9.00
N SER A 104 11.95 -2.11 -9.36
CA SER A 104 11.83 -0.86 -8.61
C SER A 104 11.29 -1.11 -7.19
N MET A 105 10.22 -1.90 -7.06
CA MET A 105 9.67 -2.25 -5.74
C MET A 105 10.68 -3.02 -4.87
N ARG A 106 11.50 -3.91 -5.44
CA ARG A 106 12.56 -4.58 -4.69
C ARG A 106 13.56 -3.60 -4.09
N LYS A 107 13.96 -2.55 -4.82
CA LYS A 107 14.83 -1.50 -4.28
C LYS A 107 14.18 -0.75 -3.11
N VAL A 108 12.90 -0.43 -3.21
CA VAL A 108 12.12 0.19 -2.12
C VAL A 108 12.13 -0.69 -0.88
N ILE A 109 11.92 -1.99 -1.04
CA ILE A 109 11.99 -2.95 0.06
C ILE A 109 13.43 -3.05 0.59
N GLU A 110 14.46 -3.05 -0.25
CA GLU A 110 15.85 -3.15 0.16
C GLU A 110 16.30 -1.99 1.07
N VAL A 111 15.89 -0.76 0.77
CA VAL A 111 16.21 0.43 1.59
C VAL A 111 15.38 0.52 2.87
N MET A 112 14.30 -0.27 2.99
CA MET A 112 13.46 -0.27 4.17
C MET A 112 14.22 -0.76 5.41
N PRO A 113 14.05 -0.10 6.58
CA PRO A 113 14.59 -0.58 7.85
C PRO A 113 14.23 -2.04 8.15
N ASN A 114 15.16 -2.79 8.74
CA ASN A 114 14.95 -4.22 9.07
C ASN A 114 13.77 -4.44 10.02
N SER A 115 13.52 -3.50 10.93
CA SER A 115 12.37 -3.53 11.84
C SER A 115 11.02 -3.47 11.13
N LEU A 116 10.96 -2.85 9.96
CA LEU A 116 9.76 -2.80 9.12
C LEU A 116 9.65 -4.03 8.23
N LYS A 117 10.77 -4.52 7.67
CA LYS A 117 10.79 -5.74 6.85
C LYS A 117 10.25 -6.97 7.58
N THR A 118 10.46 -7.09 8.90
CA THR A 118 9.91 -8.19 9.70
C THR A 118 8.39 -8.16 9.85
N LEU A 119 7.75 -7.02 9.52
CA LEU A 119 6.30 -6.84 9.57
C LEU A 119 5.61 -7.20 8.25
N MET A 120 6.33 -7.77 7.27
CA MET A 120 5.75 -8.21 6.00
C MET A 120 4.68 -9.28 6.21
N LEU A 121 3.44 -8.96 5.87
CA LEU A 121 2.30 -9.88 5.92
C LEU A 121 2.13 -10.63 4.60
N LYS A 122 2.35 -9.94 3.47
CA LYS A 122 2.16 -10.51 2.14
C LYS A 122 2.96 -9.74 1.09
N ASP A 123 3.56 -10.46 0.17
CA ASP A 123 4.35 -9.90 -0.91
C ASP A 123 3.82 -10.37 -2.27
N ASN A 124 3.04 -9.51 -2.94
CA ASN A 124 2.48 -9.80 -4.25
C ASN A 124 3.40 -9.33 -5.40
N CYS A 125 4.68 -9.10 -5.11
CA CYS A 125 5.70 -8.67 -6.06
C CYS A 125 6.76 -9.72 -6.39
N LYS A 126 6.77 -10.84 -5.65
CA LYS A 126 7.76 -11.91 -5.83
C LYS A 126 7.60 -12.66 -7.14
#